data_AF-A0A4Y8CKM7-F1
#
_entry.id   AF-A0A4Y8CKM7-F1
#
_cell.length_a   1.000
_cell.length_b   1.000
_cell.length_c   1.000
_cell.angle_alpha   90.00
_cell.angle_beta   90.00
_cell.angle_gamma   90.00
#
_symmetry.space_group_name_H-M   'P 1'
#
loop_
_entity.id
_entity.type
_entity.pdbx_description
1 polymer ?
#
loop_
_entity_poly.entity_id
_entity_poly.type
_entity_poly.pdbx_seq_one_letter_code
_entity_poly.pdbx_strand_id
1 'polypeptide(L)'
;MSIYKQRVLELRRLMKENNIDAYLILSADPHLSEYLPEYYKNRVFISGFKGSVGTVLITQEEGFLWVDGRYWLQAQKELEGSGILLQKQD
;
A
#
# COMPACT_ATOMS: atom_id res chain seq x y z
N MET A 1 17.17 5.58 3.04
CA MET A 1 15.73 5.73 2.77
C MET A 1 15.23 4.41 2.17
N SER A 2 14.11 3.83 2.63
CA SER A 2 13.62 2.56 2.08
C SER A 2 13.19 2.72 0.62
N ILE A 3 13.28 1.64 -0.18
CA ILE A 3 12.78 1.63 -1.55
C ILE A 3 11.28 1.95 -1.61
N TYR A 4 10.52 1.52 -0.60
CA TYR A 4 9.08 1.79 -0.50
C TYR A 4 8.81 3.29 -0.30
N LYS A 5 9.59 3.97 0.55
CA LYS A 5 9.49 5.43 0.72
C LYS A 5 9.81 6.17 -0.59
N GLN A 6 10.79 5.71 -1.37
CA GLN A 6 11.08 6.28 -2.69
C GLN A 6 9.90 6.10 -3.66
N ARG A 7 9.28 4.91 -3.69
CA ARG A 7 8.11 4.65 -4.53
C ARG A 7 6.91 5.52 -4.15
N VAL A 8 6.66 5.73 -2.86
CA VAL A 8 5.59 6.63 -2.39
C VAL A 8 5.85 8.07 -2.82
N LEU A 9 7.09 8.56 -2.72
CA LEU A 9 7.45 9.91 -3.18
C LEU A 9 7.25 10.06 -4.69
N GLU A 10 7.63 9.06 -5.47
CA GLU A 10 7.45 9.08 -6.92
C GLU A 10 5.96 9.01 -7.31
N LEU A 11 5.17 8.19 -6.62
CA LEU A 11 3.72 8.15 -6.80
C LEU A 11 3.09 9.53 -6.53
N ARG A 12 3.49 10.21 -5.44
CA ARG A 12 3.00 11.57 -5.13
C ARG A 12 3.36 12.59 -6.21
N ARG A 13 4.57 12.51 -6.77
CA ARG A 13 4.99 13.34 -7.90
C ARG A 13 4.04 13.16 -9.10
N LEU A 14 3.80 11.91 -9.49
CA LEU A 14 2.87 11.56 -10.57
C LEU A 14 1.43 11.97 -10.28
N MET A 15 0.96 11.76 -9.05
CA MET A 15 -0.37 12.20 -8.60
C MET A 15 -0.54 13.71 -8.77
N LYS A 16 0.47 14.50 -8.37
CA LYS A 16 0.45 15.95 -8.51
C LYS A 16 0.39 16.39 -9.99
N GLU A 17 1.15 15.73 -10.86
CA GLU A 17 1.14 16.01 -12.31
C GLU A 17 -0.21 15.70 -12.97
N ASN A 18 -0.97 14.75 -12.41
CA ASN A 18 -2.25 14.31 -12.95
C ASN A 18 -3.47 14.85 -12.18
N ASN A 19 -3.28 15.80 -11.26
CA ASN A 19 -4.34 16.36 -10.40
C ASN A 19 -5.13 15.27 -9.63
N ILE A 20 -4.40 14.32 -9.03
CA ILE A 20 -4.95 13.24 -8.21
C ILE A 20 -4.71 13.56 -6.72
N ASP A 21 -5.78 13.68 -5.95
CA ASP A 21 -5.70 13.97 -4.50
C ASP A 21 -5.37 12.73 -3.68
N ALA A 22 -5.92 11.58 -4.07
CA ALA A 22 -5.73 10.31 -3.38
C ALA A 22 -5.66 9.14 -4.37
N TYR A 23 -4.81 8.17 -4.07
CA TYR A 23 -4.62 6.96 -4.87
C TYR A 23 -4.89 5.71 -4.03
N LEU A 24 -5.91 4.95 -4.40
CA LEU A 24 -6.36 3.75 -3.71
C LEU A 24 -5.79 2.49 -4.39
N ILE A 25 -5.15 1.63 -3.62
CA ILE A 25 -4.51 0.40 -4.10
C ILE A 25 -5.14 -0.78 -3.35
N LEU A 26 -5.91 -1.56 -4.11
CA LEU A 26 -6.61 -2.73 -3.61
C LEU A 26 -5.75 -4.00 -3.71
N SER A 27 -6.15 -5.00 -2.92
CA SER A 27 -5.70 -6.39 -3.09
C SER A 27 -6.54 -7.09 -4.16
N ALA A 28 -6.50 -6.60 -5.39
CA ALA A 28 -7.33 -7.13 -6.46
C ALA A 28 -6.63 -7.10 -7.82
N ASP A 29 -6.92 -8.09 -8.64
CA ASP A 29 -6.81 -8.02 -10.10
C ASP A 29 -8.17 -7.59 -10.69
N PRO A 30 -8.30 -7.45 -12.02
CA PRO A 30 -9.57 -7.10 -12.66
C PRO A 30 -10.72 -8.10 -12.44
N HIS A 31 -10.45 -9.27 -11.85
CA HIS A 31 -11.41 -10.34 -11.62
C HIS A 31 -11.70 -10.59 -10.14
N LEU A 32 -11.14 -9.77 -9.24
CA LEU A 32 -11.24 -9.95 -7.79
C LEU A 32 -10.78 -11.34 -7.34
N SER A 33 -9.73 -11.87 -7.96
CA SER A 33 -9.16 -13.17 -7.61
C SER A 33 -8.70 -13.19 -6.15
N GLU A 34 -8.91 -14.32 -5.47
CA GLU A 34 -8.48 -14.51 -4.08
C GLU A 34 -6.94 -14.47 -3.93
N TYR A 35 -6.23 -15.06 -4.88
CA TYR A 35 -4.77 -15.05 -4.94
C TYR A 35 -4.29 -14.36 -6.20
N LEU A 36 -3.46 -13.34 -6.03
CA LEU A 36 -2.99 -12.53 -7.13
C LEU A 36 -1.68 -13.07 -7.71
N PRO A 37 -1.54 -13.11 -9.05
CA PRO A 37 -0.22 -13.29 -9.67
C PRO A 37 0.68 -12.10 -9.34
N GLU A 38 1.99 -12.28 -9.45
CA GLU A 38 2.98 -11.28 -9.04
C GLU A 38 2.75 -9.90 -9.68
N TYR A 39 2.31 -9.89 -10.94
CA TYR A 39 1.98 -8.68 -11.69
C TYR A 39 0.93 -7.79 -11.00
N TYR A 40 -0.06 -8.37 -10.32
CA TYR A 40 -1.14 -7.62 -9.64
C TYR A 40 -0.86 -7.34 -8.16
N LYS A 41 0.32 -7.70 -7.62
CA LYS A 41 0.69 -7.44 -6.22
C LYS A 41 1.15 -5.98 -5.99
N ASN A 42 0.35 -5.02 -6.46
CA ASN A 42 0.63 -3.58 -6.37
C ASN A 42 0.81 -3.08 -4.93
N ARG A 43 0.04 -3.64 -3.98
CA ARG A 43 0.20 -3.39 -2.55
C ARG A 43 1.62 -3.71 -2.07
N VAL A 44 2.12 -4.90 -2.40
CA VAL A 44 3.48 -5.34 -2.03
C VAL A 44 4.51 -4.41 -2.67
N PHE A 45 4.31 -4.05 -3.93
CA PHE A 45 5.21 -3.14 -4.64
C PHE A 45 5.29 -1.77 -3.96
N ILE A 46 4.18 -1.13 -3.63
CA ILE A 46 4.20 0.23 -3.07
C ILE A 46 4.62 0.25 -1.60
N SER A 47 4.15 -0.70 -0.78
CA SER A 47 4.28 -0.62 0.67
C SER A 47 5.28 -1.60 1.28
N GLY A 48 5.65 -2.65 0.54
CA GLY A 48 6.47 -3.75 1.06
C GLY A 48 5.69 -4.77 1.90
N PHE A 49 4.42 -4.52 2.19
CA PHE A 49 3.59 -5.43 2.98
C PHE A 49 3.13 -6.66 2.17
N LYS A 50 3.48 -7.85 2.66
CA LYS A 50 3.34 -9.14 1.96
C LYS A 50 2.14 -9.97 2.39
N GLY A 51 1.37 -9.54 3.40
CA GLY A 51 0.14 -10.24 3.79
C GLY A 51 -0.86 -10.31 2.63
N SER A 52 -1.73 -11.31 2.59
CA SER A 52 -2.52 -11.60 1.37
C SER A 52 -3.57 -10.53 1.05
N VAL A 53 -4.12 -9.87 2.07
CA VAL A 53 -5.16 -8.84 1.95
C VAL A 53 -4.75 -7.56 2.66
N GLY A 54 -5.17 -6.43 2.10
CA GLY A 54 -5.02 -5.10 2.67
C GLY A 54 -5.31 -4.01 1.65
N THR A 55 -5.65 -2.83 2.14
CA THR A 55 -5.95 -1.68 1.28
C THR A 55 -4.98 -0.56 1.58
N VAL A 56 -4.27 -0.07 0.56
CA VAL A 56 -3.37 1.06 0.70
C VAL A 56 -4.04 2.31 0.14
N LEU A 57 -3.93 3.42 0.87
CA LEU A 57 -4.32 4.74 0.41
C LEU A 57 -3.11 5.66 0.50
N ILE A 58 -2.77 6.33 -0.59
CA ILE A 58 -1.74 7.37 -0.60
C ILE A 58 -2.41 8.70 -0.90
N THR A 59 -2.17 9.69 -0.04
CA THR A 59 -2.48 11.10 -0.29
C THR A 59 -1.19 11.87 -0.55
N GLN A 60 -1.30 13.17 -0.82
CA GLN A 60 -0.12 14.03 -0.98
C GLN A 60 0.74 14.11 0.29
N GLU A 61 0.13 13.93 1.46
CA GLU A 61 0.78 14.14 2.76
C GLU A 61 1.06 12.81 3.47
N GLU A 62 0.09 11.91 3.46
CA GLU A 62 0.10 10.68 4.26
C GLU A 62 -0.08 9.42 3.40
N GLY A 63 0.22 8.28 4.00
CA GLY A 63 0.02 6.97 3.40
C GLY A 63 -0.53 6.04 4.47
N PHE A 64 -1.49 5.20 4.12
CA PHE A 64 -2.19 4.33 5.05
C PHE A 64 -2.28 2.91 4.49
N LEU A 65 -2.24 1.91 5.37
CA LEU A 65 -2.54 0.51 5.05
C LEU A 65 -3.58 -0.01 6.05
N TRP A 66 -4.76 -0.40 5.59
CA TRP A 66 -5.74 -1.15 6.39
C TRP A 66 -5.54 -2.64 6.22
N VAL A 67 -5.46 -3.36 7.35
CA VAL A 67 -5.47 -4.82 7.40
C VAL A 67 -6.20 -5.30 8.66
N ASP A 68 -6.73 -6.51 8.60
CA ASP A 68 -7.35 -7.18 9.75
C ASP A 68 -6.31 -7.75 10.75
N GLY A 69 -6.82 -8.23 11.89
CA GLY A 69 -6.04 -8.76 13.01
C GLY A 69 -4.99 -9.82 12.68
N ARG A 70 -5.17 -10.60 11.59
CA ARG A 70 -4.21 -11.62 11.17
C ARG A 70 -2.85 -11.02 10.80
N TYR A 71 -2.83 -9.75 10.38
CA TYR A 71 -1.67 -9.12 9.78
C TYR A 71 -1.06 -7.96 10.59
N TRP A 72 -1.63 -7.55 11.73
CA TRP A 72 -1.14 -6.35 12.45
C TRP A 72 0.34 -6.41 12.79
N LEU A 73 0.82 -7.53 13.36
CA LEU A 73 2.23 -7.67 13.75
C LEU A 73 3.16 -7.72 12.52
N GLN A 74 2.70 -8.35 11.43
CA GLN A 74 3.44 -8.40 10.18
C GLN A 74 3.54 -7.01 9.55
N ALA A 75 2.41 -6.31 9.42
CA ALA A 75 2.34 -4.99 8.82
C ALA A 75 3.20 -3.97 9.57
N GLN A 76 3.16 -3.98 10.92
CA GLN A 76 3.98 -3.08 11.71
C GLN A 76 5.49 -3.25 11.42
N LYS A 77 5.95 -4.49 11.20
CA LYS A 77 7.35 -4.76 10.86
C LYS A 77 7.68 -4.41 9.41
N GLU A 78 6.83 -4.82 8.47
CA GLU A 78 7.11 -4.66 7.03
C GLU A 78 6.97 -3.21 6.55
N LEU A 79 6.18 -2.38 7.22
CA LEU A 79 6.01 -0.96 6.89
C LEU A 79 7.13 -0.06 7.44
N GLU A 80 8.05 -0.59 8.24
CA GLU A 80 9.09 0.24 8.88
C GLU A 80 9.89 1.02 7.82
N GLY A 81 9.96 2.34 8.00
CA GLY A 81 10.66 3.24 7.08
C GLY A 81 10.01 3.43 5.71
N SER A 82 8.81 2.90 5.45
CA SER A 82 8.02 3.16 4.23
C SER A 82 7.35 4.54 4.23
N GLY A 83 7.04 5.08 5.42
CA GLY A 83 6.21 6.27 5.57
C GLY A 83 4.71 6.00 5.47
N ILE A 84 4.29 4.72 5.44
CA ILE A 84 2.90 4.29 5.45
C ILE A 84 2.50 3.90 6.88
N LEU A 85 1.35 4.40 7.32
CA LEU A 85 0.78 4.17 8.64
C LEU A 85 -0.16 2.97 8.62
N LEU A 86 0.03 2.05 9.56
CA LEU A 86 -0.89 0.94 9.77
C LEU A 86 -2.21 1.43 10.36
N GLN A 87 -3.31 1.03 9.76
CA GLN A 87 -4.67 1.16 10.26
C GLN A 87 -5.23 -0.23 10.55
N LYS A 88 -5.81 -0.41 11.73
CA LYS A 88 -6.37 -1.69 12.16
C LYS A 88 -7.84 -1.74 11.74
N GLN A 89 -8.18 -2.75 10.94
CA GLN A 89 -9.56 -3.06 10.60
C GLN A 89 -10.06 -4.18 11.52
N ASP A 90 -11.28 -4.02 12.04
CA ASP A 90 -11.99 -5.03 12.83
C ASP A 90 -12.72 -6.05 11.95
#